data_AF-R9JI10-F1
#
_entry.id   AF-R9JI10-F1
#
_cell.length_a   1.000
_cell.length_b   1.000
_cell.length_c   1.000
_cell.angle_alpha   90.00
_cell.angle_beta   90.00
_cell.angle_gamma   90.00
#
_symmetry.space_group_name_H-M   'P 1'
#
loop_
_entity.id
_entity.type
_entity.pdbx_description
1 polymer ?
#
loop_
_entity_poly.entity_id
_entity_poly.type
_entity_poly.pdbx_seq_one_letter_code
_entity_poly.pdbx_strand_id
1 'polypeptide(L)'
;MLEYIDELQNYLSLPTDLSDALAQARGLGMALTLAHQYRDQLPTEIRAGIDANARNKIVFGLNAKDAKDFAAMAPELTPEDFMSLPRYEIYTSFQSGGRNTGWVRGRTLPPNPAIREAAELKALSQSAYGIPSSQVEEEYLKMFADGCIPEEEWEGAAIGRRKRL
;
A
#
# COMPACT_ATOMS: atom_id res chain seq x y z
N MET A 1 -9.71 -12.46 15.61
CA MET A 1 -8.32 -11.98 15.43
C MET A 1 -8.39 -10.88 14.39
N LEU A 2 -8.01 -9.65 14.76
CA LEU A 2 -8.01 -8.47 13.88
C LEU A 2 -6.57 -8.24 13.48
N GLU A 3 -6.28 -8.34 12.19
CA GLU A 3 -4.94 -8.15 11.66
C GLU A 3 -4.93 -6.85 10.83
N TYR A 4 -3.93 -6.02 11.10
CA TYR A 4 -3.73 -4.72 10.45
C TYR A 4 -2.49 -4.85 9.58
N ILE A 5 -2.67 -4.70 8.27
CA ILE A 5 -1.55 -4.65 7.33
C ILE A 5 -1.42 -3.20 6.88
N ASP A 6 -0.40 -2.54 7.41
CA ASP A 6 0.01 -1.20 6.97
C ASP A 6 1.06 -1.35 5.85
N GLU A 7 0.96 -0.54 4.80
CA GLU A 7 1.79 -0.61 3.59
C GLU A 7 1.75 -1.98 2.88
N LEU A 8 0.54 -2.39 2.47
CA LEU A 8 0.26 -3.64 1.77
C LEU A 8 1.23 -3.96 0.61
N GLN A 9 1.74 -2.93 -0.09
CA GLN A 9 2.68 -3.10 -1.20
C GLN A 9 3.99 -3.79 -0.78
N ASN A 10 4.40 -3.67 0.48
CA ASN A 10 5.59 -4.33 1.00
C ASN A 10 5.40 -5.85 1.18
N TYR A 11 4.15 -6.32 1.15
CA TYR A 11 3.79 -7.72 1.33
C TYR A 11 3.42 -8.43 0.01
N LEU A 12 3.64 -7.77 -1.14
CA LEU A 12 3.32 -8.31 -2.46
C LEU A 12 4.26 -9.42 -2.94
N SER A 13 5.41 -9.62 -2.28
CA SER A 13 6.36 -10.69 -2.63
C SER A 13 6.04 -12.05 -1.98
N LEU A 14 4.89 -12.18 -1.30
CA LEU A 14 4.49 -13.43 -0.69
C LEU A 14 4.17 -14.48 -1.78
N PRO A 15 4.53 -15.76 -1.59
CA PRO A 15 4.28 -16.83 -2.57
C PRO A 15 2.80 -17.13 -2.82
N THR A 16 1.90 -16.52 -2.05
CA THR A 16 0.45 -16.79 -2.05
C THR A 16 -0.29 -15.56 -2.53
N ASP A 17 -1.23 -15.74 -3.46
CA ASP A 17 -2.08 -14.67 -3.95
C ASP A 17 -2.89 -14.07 -2.79
N LEU A 18 -2.63 -12.78 -2.51
CA LEU A 18 -3.30 -12.05 -1.44
C LEU A 18 -4.82 -11.98 -1.69
N SER A 19 -5.28 -12.03 -2.95
CA SER A 19 -6.70 -12.11 -3.28
C SER A 19 -7.35 -13.39 -2.72
N ASP A 20 -6.67 -14.53 -2.87
CA ASP A 20 -7.12 -15.80 -2.32
C ASP A 20 -7.07 -15.79 -0.79
N ALA A 21 -6.04 -15.18 -0.20
CA ALA A 21 -5.95 -15.00 1.25
C ALA A 21 -7.13 -14.16 1.79
N LEU A 22 -7.53 -13.09 1.08
CA LEU A 22 -8.70 -12.28 1.44
C LEU A 22 -10.01 -13.06 1.35
N ALA A 23 -10.18 -13.86 0.30
CA ALA A 23 -11.35 -14.71 0.10
C ALA A 23 -11.43 -15.80 1.20
N GLN A 24 -10.31 -16.40 1.56
CA GLN A 24 -10.23 -17.40 2.63
C GLN A 24 -10.44 -16.80 4.02
N ALA A 25 -9.87 -15.62 4.30
CA ALA A 25 -10.07 -14.91 5.56
C ALA A 25 -11.56 -14.65 5.86
N ARG A 26 -12.35 -14.32 4.82
CA ARG A 26 -13.81 -14.22 4.91
C ARG A 26 -14.46 -15.54 5.35
N GLY A 27 -14.07 -16.66 4.75
CA GLY A 27 -14.60 -17.99 5.09
C GLY A 27 -14.23 -18.46 6.50
N LEU A 28 -13.10 -17.97 7.01
CA LEU A 28 -12.57 -18.29 8.35
C LEU A 28 -13.03 -17.33 9.45
N GLY A 29 -13.86 -16.33 9.13
CA GLY A 29 -14.34 -15.34 10.10
C GLY A 29 -13.25 -14.38 10.59
N MET A 30 -12.17 -14.23 9.83
CA MET A 30 -11.11 -13.27 10.12
C MET A 30 -11.47 -11.89 9.55
N ALA A 31 -11.19 -10.84 10.32
CA ALA A 31 -11.37 -9.46 9.89
C ALA A 31 -9.99 -8.85 9.60
N LEU A 32 -9.81 -8.40 8.37
CA LEU A 32 -8.58 -7.77 7.90
C LEU A 32 -8.81 -6.29 7.63
N THR A 33 -7.92 -5.44 8.15
CA THR A 33 -7.89 -4.02 7.82
C THR A 33 -6.65 -3.73 6.98
N LEU A 34 -6.89 -3.24 5.75
CA LEU A 34 -5.84 -2.91 4.79
C LEU A 34 -5.74 -1.40 4.64
N ALA A 35 -4.53 -0.84 4.81
CA ALA A 35 -4.24 0.56 4.53
C ALA A 35 -3.21 0.65 3.40
N HIS A 36 -3.45 1.53 2.43
CA HIS A 36 -2.51 1.84 1.35
C HIS A 36 -2.67 3.29 0.88
N GLN A 37 -1.57 3.93 0.50
CA GLN A 37 -1.56 5.34 0.08
C GLN A 37 -1.81 5.52 -1.42
N TYR A 38 -1.31 4.59 -2.25
CA TYR A 38 -1.42 4.67 -3.71
C TYR A 38 -1.94 3.36 -4.27
N ARG A 39 -3.04 3.43 -5.01
CA ARG A 39 -3.64 2.25 -5.64
C ARG A 39 -2.77 1.70 -6.77
N ASP A 40 -1.98 2.55 -7.40
CA ASP A 40 -1.07 2.19 -8.49
C ASP A 40 0.07 1.26 -8.09
N GLN A 41 0.41 1.22 -6.80
CA GLN A 41 1.43 0.30 -6.29
C GLN A 41 0.92 -1.14 -6.17
N LEU A 42 -0.40 -1.34 -6.24
CA LEU A 42 -1.01 -2.65 -6.16
C LEU A 42 -1.20 -3.25 -7.56
N PRO A 43 -0.80 -4.52 -7.77
CA PRO A 43 -1.13 -5.25 -8.99
C PRO A 43 -2.64 -5.26 -9.24
N THR A 44 -3.05 -5.25 -10.52
CA THR A 44 -4.46 -5.16 -10.91
C THR A 44 -5.33 -6.26 -10.28
N GLU A 45 -4.81 -7.47 -10.18
CA GLU A 45 -5.50 -8.62 -9.60
C GLU A 45 -5.78 -8.40 -8.11
N ILE A 46 -4.78 -7.91 -7.37
CA ILE A 46 -4.93 -7.58 -5.95
C ILE A 46 -5.92 -6.44 -5.73
N ARG A 47 -5.89 -5.39 -6.57
CA ARG A 47 -6.88 -4.32 -6.50
C ARG A 47 -8.30 -4.84 -6.68
N ALA A 48 -8.51 -5.69 -7.69
CA ALA A 48 -9.82 -6.28 -7.94
C ALA A 48 -10.26 -7.18 -6.78
N GLY A 49 -9.34 -7.98 -6.23
CA GLY A 49 -9.58 -8.81 -5.05
C GLY A 49 -9.97 -7.98 -3.82
N ILE A 50 -9.29 -6.87 -3.56
CA ILE A 50 -9.63 -5.95 -2.47
C ILE A 50 -10.98 -5.30 -2.73
N ASP A 51 -11.25 -4.79 -3.93
CA ASP A 51 -12.53 -4.11 -4.22
C ASP A 51 -13.74 -5.03 -4.03
N ALA A 52 -13.60 -6.29 -4.44
CA ALA A 52 -14.64 -7.31 -4.33
C ALA A 52 -14.85 -7.78 -2.88
N ASN A 53 -13.77 -7.93 -2.10
CA ASN A 53 -13.84 -8.52 -0.76
C ASN A 53 -13.97 -7.49 0.37
N ALA A 54 -13.35 -6.31 0.24
CA ALA A 54 -13.39 -5.23 1.23
C ALA A 54 -14.71 -4.45 1.14
N ARG A 55 -15.75 -4.97 1.82
CA ARG A 55 -17.09 -4.36 1.80
C ARG A 55 -17.21 -3.07 2.60
N ASN A 56 -16.30 -2.86 3.54
CA ASN A 56 -16.17 -1.60 4.26
C ASN A 56 -15.00 -0.82 3.65
N LYS A 57 -15.24 0.44 3.30
CA LYS A 57 -14.26 1.32 2.65
C LYS A 57 -14.23 2.64 3.41
N ILE A 58 -13.04 3.09 3.76
CA ILE A 58 -12.77 4.41 4.36
C ILE A 58 -11.78 5.10 3.43
N VAL A 59 -12.16 6.27 2.90
CA VAL A 59 -11.42 6.96 1.85
C VAL A 59 -11.11 8.37 2.32
N PHE A 60 -9.82 8.69 2.40
CA PHE A 60 -9.30 10.04 2.64
C PHE A 60 -9.11 10.77 1.30
N GLY A 61 -8.60 12.00 1.33
CA GLY A 61 -8.29 12.76 0.12
C GLY A 61 -7.45 11.97 -0.87
N LEU A 62 -7.93 11.86 -2.12
CA LEU A 62 -7.31 11.08 -3.19
C LEU A 62 -6.71 11.96 -4.28
N ASN A 63 -5.76 11.39 -5.03
CA ASN A 63 -5.34 11.98 -6.30
C ASN A 63 -6.40 11.77 -7.40
N ALA A 64 -6.26 12.47 -8.53
CA ALA A 64 -7.26 12.45 -9.61
C ALA A 64 -7.49 11.07 -10.24
N LYS A 65 -6.52 10.16 -10.19
CA LYS A 65 -6.66 8.83 -10.76
C LYS A 65 -7.46 7.93 -9.83
N ASP A 66 -7.03 7.83 -8.58
CA ASP A 66 -7.69 7.03 -7.56
C ASP A 66 -9.11 7.52 -7.30
N ALA A 67 -9.33 8.84 -7.35
CA ALA A 67 -10.65 9.43 -7.20
C ALA A 67 -11.65 8.99 -8.29
N LYS A 68 -11.20 8.81 -9.53
CA LYS A 68 -12.05 8.30 -10.62
C LYS A 68 -12.47 6.86 -10.39
N ASP A 69 -11.53 6.03 -9.96
CA ASP A 69 -11.80 4.62 -9.67
C ASP A 69 -12.80 4.48 -8.51
N PHE A 70 -12.66 5.30 -7.47
CA PHE A 70 -13.59 5.30 -6.34
C PHE A 70 -14.96 5.89 -6.68
N ALA A 71 -15.03 6.95 -7.48
CA ALA A 71 -16.30 7.52 -7.95
C ALA A 71 -17.10 6.50 -8.78
N ALA A 72 -16.44 5.62 -9.53
CA ALA A 72 -17.13 4.53 -10.25
C ALA A 72 -17.88 3.56 -9.32
N MET A 73 -17.46 3.44 -8.05
CA MET A 73 -18.11 2.64 -7.01
C MET A 73 -19.06 3.46 -6.11
N ALA A 74 -19.13 4.77 -6.32
CA ALA A 74 -19.88 5.72 -5.50
C ALA A 74 -20.78 6.59 -6.39
N PRO A 75 -21.95 6.09 -6.83
CA PRO A 75 -22.80 6.79 -7.81
C PRO A 75 -23.25 8.20 -7.39
N GLU A 76 -23.20 8.48 -6.09
CA GLU A 76 -23.62 9.75 -5.49
C GLU A 76 -22.45 10.74 -5.27
N LEU A 77 -21.22 10.34 -5.61
CA LEU A 77 -20.01 11.13 -5.42
C LEU A 77 -19.27 11.32 -6.75
N THR A 78 -18.66 12.48 -6.94
CA THR A 78 -17.79 12.75 -8.08
C THR A 78 -16.31 12.58 -7.70
N PRO A 79 -15.39 12.46 -8.68
CA PRO A 79 -13.96 12.45 -8.39
C PRO A 79 -13.52 13.71 -7.61
N GLU A 80 -14.10 14.87 -7.92
CA GLU A 80 -13.80 16.15 -7.27
C GLU A 80 -14.17 16.14 -5.77
N ASP A 81 -15.22 15.42 -5.37
CA ASP A 81 -15.58 15.26 -3.97
C ASP A 81 -14.46 14.57 -3.18
N PHE A 82 -13.87 13.49 -3.73
CA PHE A 82 -12.75 12.79 -3.11
C PHE A 82 -11.47 13.62 -3.10
N MET A 83 -11.21 14.39 -4.16
CA MET A 83 -10.00 15.22 -4.27
C MET A 83 -10.03 16.44 -3.34
N SER A 84 -11.23 16.96 -3.06
CA SER A 84 -11.42 18.16 -2.23
C SER A 84 -11.55 17.87 -0.73
N LEU A 85 -11.49 16.59 -0.32
CA LEU A 85 -11.57 16.20 1.09
C LEU A 85 -10.48 16.91 1.92
N PRO A 86 -10.88 17.70 2.94
CA PRO A 86 -9.95 18.31 3.87
C PRO A 86 -9.22 17.26 4.72
N ARG A 87 -8.12 17.69 5.34
CA ARG A 87 -7.41 16.86 6.32
C ARG A 87 -8.37 16.41 7.43
N TYR A 88 -8.28 15.13 7.79
CA TYR A 88 -9.14 14.46 8.80
C TYR A 88 -10.59 14.26 8.38
N GLU A 89 -10.93 14.47 7.12
CA GLU A 89 -12.24 14.12 6.59
C GLU A 89 -12.16 12.89 5.69
N ILE A 90 -13.26 12.15 5.66
CA ILE A 90 -13.37 10.89 4.94
C ILE A 90 -14.73 10.77 4.24
N TYR A 91 -14.74 10.00 3.17
CA TYR A 91 -15.93 9.31 2.70
C TYR A 91 -15.83 7.84 3.11
N THR A 92 -16.91 7.29 3.67
CA THR A 92 -16.94 5.90 4.11
C THR A 92 -18.22 5.21 3.66
N SER A 93 -18.09 3.93 3.33
CA SER A 93 -19.21 3.01 3.06
C SER A 93 -18.98 1.77 3.90
N PHE A 94 -20.00 1.33 4.65
CA PHE A 94 -19.90 0.14 5.48
C PHE A 94 -21.16 -0.71 5.40
N GLN A 95 -21.02 -1.97 5.77
CA GLN A 95 -22.13 -2.90 5.89
C GLN A 95 -22.70 -2.82 7.30
N SER A 96 -24.00 -2.56 7.41
CA SER A 96 -24.74 -2.61 8.67
C SER A 96 -26.00 -3.46 8.49
N GLY A 97 -26.21 -4.45 9.36
CA GLY A 97 -27.36 -5.35 9.27
C GLY A 97 -27.48 -6.11 7.93
N GLY A 98 -26.34 -6.40 7.28
CA GLY A 98 -26.30 -7.08 5.97
C GLY A 98 -26.64 -6.20 4.76
N ARG A 99 -26.76 -4.88 4.96
CA ARG A 99 -26.99 -3.91 3.89
C ARG A 99 -25.85 -2.89 3.83
N ASN A 100 -25.56 -2.40 2.63
CA ASN A 100 -24.68 -1.24 2.48
C ASN A 100 -25.42 0.00 3.01
N THR A 101 -24.75 0.80 3.84
CA THR A 101 -25.27 2.08 4.32
C THR A 101 -25.27 3.18 3.25
N GLY A 102 -24.63 2.93 2.10
CA GLY A 102 -24.29 3.98 1.15
C GLY A 102 -23.04 4.74 1.60
N TRP A 103 -22.65 5.72 0.78
CA TRP A 103 -21.50 6.58 1.07
C TRP A 103 -21.90 7.72 1.99
N VAL A 104 -21.15 7.90 3.07
CA VAL A 104 -21.35 9.00 4.03
C VAL A 104 -20.05 9.76 4.24
N ARG A 105 -20.15 11.07 4.42
CA ARG A 105 -19.01 11.91 4.81
C ARG A 105 -18.85 11.89 6.33
N GLY A 106 -17.61 11.80 6.79
CA GLY A 106 -17.28 11.80 8.20
C GLY A 106 -16.02 12.62 8.49
N ARG A 107 -15.81 12.89 9.78
CA ARG A 107 -14.58 13.50 10.29
C ARG A 107 -13.92 12.52 11.26
N THR A 108 -12.63 12.26 11.06
CA THR A 108 -11.89 11.37 11.93
C THR A 108 -11.67 12.01 13.30
N LEU A 109 -11.54 11.16 14.31
CA LEU A 109 -11.10 11.61 15.62
C LEU A 109 -9.66 12.15 15.53
N PRO A 110 -9.31 13.15 16.37
CA PRO A 110 -7.93 13.57 16.47
C PRO A 110 -7.05 12.38 16.92
N PRO A 111 -5.79 12.33 16.52
CA PRO A 111 -4.86 11.32 17.02
C PRO A 111 -4.81 11.40 18.55
N ASN A 112 -4.68 10.25 19.20
CA ASN A 112 -4.46 10.21 20.64
C ASN A 112 -3.21 11.05 20.98
N PRO A 113 -3.21 11.75 22.12
CA PRO A 113 -2.04 12.50 22.55
C PRO A 113 -0.83 11.56 22.60
N ALA A 114 0.31 12.05 22.09
CA ALA A 114 1.54 11.28 22.08
C ALA A 114 1.88 10.88 23.52
N ILE A 115 1.98 9.57 23.76
CA ILE A 115 2.36 9.04 25.09
C ILE A 115 3.87 9.22 25.31
N ARG A 116 4.65 9.37 24.23
CA ARG A 116 6.09 9.56 24.22
C ARG A 116 6.52 10.44 23.06
N GLU A 117 7.63 11.14 23.23
CA GLU A 117 8.25 11.92 22.16
C GLU A 117 8.86 11.00 21.09
N ALA A 118 8.69 11.36 19.82
CA ALA A 118 9.24 10.58 18.71
C ALA A 118 10.78 10.48 18.77
N ALA A 119 11.44 11.52 19.30
CA ALA A 119 12.88 11.54 19.51
C ALA A 119 13.34 10.49 20.53
N GLU A 120 12.58 10.29 21.62
CA GLU A 120 12.89 9.28 22.63
C GLU A 120 12.73 7.86 22.07
N LEU A 121 11.65 7.61 21.31
CA LEU A 121 11.43 6.35 20.61
C LEU A 121 12.55 6.05 19.61
N LYS A 122 12.97 7.05 18.83
CA LYS A 122 14.08 6.93 17.88
C LYS A 122 15.40 6.65 18.60
N ALA A 123 15.68 7.35 19.70
CA ALA A 123 16.89 7.14 20.49
C ALA A 123 16.91 5.74 21.13
N LEU A 124 15.79 5.29 21.71
CA LEU A 124 15.64 3.94 22.26
C LEU A 124 15.85 2.88 21.16
N SER A 125 15.20 3.04 20.01
CA SER A 125 15.36 2.13 18.88
C SER A 125 16.80 2.11 18.35
N GLN A 126 17.46 3.26 18.25
CA GLN A 126 18.87 3.34 17.85
C GLN A 126 19.80 2.72 18.89
N SER A 127 19.50 2.85 20.18
CA SER A 127 20.30 2.24 21.24
C SER A 127 20.15 0.71 21.30
N ALA A 128 18.96 0.20 20.99
CA ALA A 128 18.65 -1.23 21.08
C ALA A 128 18.96 -1.99 19.77
N TYR A 129 18.76 -1.33 18.62
CA TYR A 129 18.81 -1.96 17.30
C TYR A 129 19.62 -1.16 16.26
N GLY A 130 20.16 0.01 16.63
CA GLY A 130 20.91 0.84 15.70
C GLY A 130 22.25 0.21 15.35
N ILE A 131 22.50 0.08 14.05
CA ILE A 131 23.79 -0.33 13.51
C ILE A 131 24.55 0.95 13.11
N PRO A 132 25.85 1.08 13.40
CA PRO A 132 26.65 2.21 12.94
C PRO A 132 26.53 2.39 11.42
N SER A 133 26.37 3.64 10.97
CA SER A 133 26.22 3.94 9.53
C SER A 133 27.40 3.42 8.70
N SER A 134 28.61 3.43 9.26
CA SER A 134 29.81 2.88 8.63
C SER A 134 29.70 1.38 8.34
N GLN A 135 29.06 0.62 9.22
CA GLN A 135 28.88 -0.83 9.05
C GLN A 135 27.81 -1.12 7.99
N VAL A 136 26.75 -0.32 7.97
CA VAL A 136 25.70 -0.38 6.94
C VAL A 136 26.29 -0.01 5.57
N GLU A 137 27.07 1.05 5.47
CA GLU A 137 27.76 1.47 4.24
C GLU A 137 28.74 0.40 3.73
N GLU A 138 29.51 -0.24 4.63
CA GLU A 138 30.45 -1.31 4.26
C GLU A 138 29.71 -2.58 3.79
N GLU A 139 28.58 -2.90 4.41
CA GLU A 139 27.71 -4.02 4.02
C GLU A 139 27.03 -3.78 2.66
N TYR A 140 26.50 -2.56 2.43
CA TYR A 140 26.00 -2.16 1.12
C TYR A 140 27.10 -2.22 0.05
N LEU A 141 28.30 -1.73 0.34
CA LEU A 141 29.41 -1.73 -0.62
C LEU A 141 29.84 -3.16 -0.99
N LYS A 142 29.84 -4.10 -0.04
CA LYS A 142 30.08 -5.54 -0.31
C LYS A 142 28.99 -6.14 -1.18
N MET A 143 27.73 -5.82 -0.93
CA MET A 143 26.60 -6.31 -1.72
C MET A 143 26.64 -5.81 -3.19
N PHE A 144 27.12 -4.58 -3.42
CA PHE A 144 27.34 -4.06 -4.77
C PHE A 144 28.60 -4.64 -5.44
N ALA A 145 29.64 -4.97 -4.67
CA ALA A 145 30.86 -5.59 -5.19
C ALA A 145 30.63 -7.05 -5.63
N ASP A 146 29.79 -7.80 -4.90
CA ASP A 146 29.43 -9.18 -5.24
C ASP A 146 28.39 -9.26 -6.39
N GLY A 147 27.83 -8.11 -6.81
CA GLY A 147 26.90 -7.97 -7.94
C GLY A 147 27.57 -7.64 -9.28
N CYS A 148 28.91 -7.62 -9.37
CA CYS A 148 29.61 -7.48 -10.64
C CYS A 148 29.50 -8.78 -11.45
N ILE A 149 28.59 -8.79 -12.42
CA ILE A 149 28.64 -9.72 -13.56
C ILE A 149 30.00 -9.50 -14.24
N PRO A 150 30.83 -10.54 -14.45
CA PRO A 150 32.13 -10.37 -15.10
C PRO A 150 31.98 -9.74 -16.49
N GLU A 151 32.84 -8.77 -16.83
CA GLU A 151 32.88 -8.05 -18.13
C GLU A 151 33.11 -8.94 -19.37
N GLU A 152 33.26 -10.27 -19.21
CA GLU A 152 33.65 -11.19 -20.30
C GLU A 152 32.50 -11.66 -21.22
N GLU A 153 31.22 -11.30 -20.97
CA GLU A 153 30.09 -11.71 -21.82
C GLU A 153 29.62 -10.68 -22.88
N TRP A 154 30.44 -9.67 -23.21
CA TRP A 154 30.06 -8.62 -24.18
C TRP A 154 30.71 -8.74 -25.57
N GLU A 155 31.33 -9.87 -25.93
CA GLU A 155 31.87 -10.09 -27.30
C GLU A 155 30.92 -10.83 -28.27
N GLY A 156 29.71 -11.23 -27.85
CA GLY A 156 28.81 -12.06 -28.68
C GLY A 156 27.52 -11.42 -29.22
N ALA A 157 27.07 -10.28 -28.69
CA ALA A 157 25.75 -9.74 -29.00
C ALA A 157 25.80 -8.78 -30.21
N ALA A 158 25.66 -9.34 -31.41
CA ALA A 158 25.52 -8.59 -32.66
C ALA A 158 24.27 -7.68 -32.68
N ILE A 159 24.40 -6.44 -32.23
CA ILE A 159 23.37 -5.40 -32.40
C ILE A 159 23.62 -4.67 -33.73
N GLY A 160 23.16 -5.28 -34.82
CA GLY A 160 23.11 -4.66 -36.15
C GLY A 160 21.86 -3.80 -36.32
N ARG A 161 22.02 -2.49 -36.55
CA ARG A 161 20.95 -1.56 -36.97
C ARG A 161 20.32 -2.03 -38.28
N ARG A 162 19.03 -2.41 -38.28
CA ARG A 162 18.24 -2.55 -39.52
C ARG A 162 17.79 -1.17 -40.00
N LYS A 163 18.24 -0.80 -41.19
CA LYS A 163 17.83 0.41 -41.93
C LYS A 163 16.45 0.14 -42.57
N ARG A 164 15.47 1.01 -42.31
CA ARG A 164 14.16 0.99 -42.98
C ARG A 164 14.33 1.35 -44.46
N LEU A 165 13.73 0.55 -45.34
CA LEU A 165 13.27 0.94 -46.68
C LEU A 165 11.78 0.60 -46.74
#